data_AF-A0AAW2Q5I1-F1
#
_entry.id   AF-A0AAW2Q5I1-F1
#
_cell.length_a   1.000
_cell.length_b   1.000
_cell.length_c   1.000
_cell.angle_alpha   90.00
_cell.angle_beta   90.00
_cell.angle_gamma   90.00
#
_symmetry.space_group_name_H-M   'P 1'
#
loop_
_entity.id
_entity.type
_entity.pdbx_description
1 polymer ?
#
loop_
_entity_poly.entity_id
_entity_poly.type
_entity_poly.pdbx_seq_one_letter_code
_entity_poly.pdbx_strand_id
1 'polypeptide(L)'
;MRKGSREPYSAMHYKQPSPEICGFFQKGFSQITREEVGKALHAVCVKGWTQLSIFHTNTLINMYSKFGNMRYAKQVFDRMPDRNEASWNNMISGYVKAGLHVEAARLFLEMWGQGFELNGYNIPSLLTALAGRGACFLKDFKFIV
;
A
#
# COMPACT_ATOMS: atom_id res chain seq x y z
N MET A 1 48.69 -22.31 35.30
CA MET A 1 47.83 -22.05 34.12
C MET A 1 46.51 -22.79 34.27
N ARG A 2 45.41 -22.08 34.51
CA ARG A 2 44.04 -22.51 34.19
C ARG A 2 43.35 -21.30 33.58
N LYS A 3 43.36 -21.22 32.24
CA LYS A 3 42.56 -20.24 31.52
C LYS A 3 41.11 -20.69 31.68
N GLY A 4 40.34 -19.94 32.49
CA GLY A 4 38.89 -20.05 32.50
C GLY A 4 38.38 -19.79 31.09
N SER A 5 37.73 -20.81 30.53
CA SER A 5 37.04 -20.79 29.26
C SER A 5 36.01 -19.65 29.25
N ARG A 6 36.35 -18.56 28.56
CA ARG A 6 35.33 -17.71 27.93
C ARG A 6 34.73 -18.56 26.82
N GLU A 7 33.65 -19.26 27.10
CA GLU A 7 32.83 -19.79 26.02
C GLU A 7 32.25 -18.61 25.22
N PRO A 8 32.33 -18.63 23.89
CA PRO A 8 32.07 -17.46 23.08
C PRO A 8 30.56 -17.31 22.88
N TYR A 9 30.12 -16.11 22.55
CA TYR A 9 28.79 -15.73 22.04
C TYR A 9 28.33 -16.53 20.78
N SER A 10 28.94 -17.66 20.46
CA SER A 10 28.86 -18.42 19.20
C SER A 10 27.63 -19.31 19.04
N ALA A 11 26.63 -19.23 19.92
CA ALA A 11 25.41 -20.05 19.81
C ALA A 11 24.10 -19.23 19.78
N MET A 12 24.17 -17.92 19.52
CA MET A 12 22.98 -17.21 19.04
C MET A 12 22.82 -17.56 17.57
N HIS A 13 22.13 -18.66 17.28
CA HIS A 13 21.65 -18.98 15.94
C HIS A 13 20.74 -17.84 15.50
N TYR A 14 21.32 -16.78 14.93
CA TYR A 14 20.57 -15.81 14.14
C TYR A 14 19.95 -16.60 13.01
N LYS A 15 18.69 -17.01 13.21
CA LYS A 15 17.86 -17.53 12.14
C LYS A 15 17.99 -16.50 11.03
N GLN A 16 18.55 -16.92 9.90
CA GLN A 16 18.72 -16.01 8.79
C GLN A 16 17.37 -15.31 8.54
N PRO A 17 17.38 -13.99 8.30
CA PRO A 17 16.16 -13.29 7.96
C PRO A 17 15.45 -14.06 6.85
N SER A 18 14.13 -14.24 6.96
CA SER A 18 13.38 -14.94 5.93
C SER A 18 13.68 -14.30 4.56
N PRO A 19 13.65 -15.05 3.45
CA PRO A 19 13.94 -14.51 2.12
C PRO A 19 13.13 -13.26 1.78
N GLU A 20 11.90 -13.18 2.32
CA GLU A 20 11.00 -12.02 2.23
C GLU A 20 11.56 -10.75 2.87
N ILE A 21 12.25 -10.88 4.02
CA ILE A 21 12.87 -9.76 4.75
C ILE A 21 14.15 -9.31 4.03
N CYS A 22 14.93 -10.25 3.49
CA CYS A 22 16.19 -9.94 2.81
C CYS A 22 15.96 -9.07 1.56
N GLY A 23 14.85 -9.30 0.85
CA GLY A 23 14.45 -8.51 -0.32
C GLY A 23 13.76 -7.18 -0.01
N PHE A 24 13.49 -6.84 1.25
CA PHE A 24 12.65 -5.71 1.64
C PHE A 24 13.13 -4.37 1.06
N PHE A 25 14.41 -4.05 1.16
CA PHE A 25 14.95 -2.77 0.69
C PHE A 25 14.85 -2.58 -0.83
N GLN A 26 14.86 -3.69 -1.58
CA GLN A 26 14.77 -3.64 -3.05
C GLN A 26 13.33 -3.75 -3.53
N LYS A 27 12.51 -4.58 -2.88
CA LYS A 27 11.19 -4.99 -3.37
C LYS A 27 10.04 -4.42 -2.53
N GLY A 28 10.34 -3.66 -1.49
CA GLY A 28 9.37 -3.16 -0.53
C GLY A 28 8.54 -4.30 0.06
N PHE A 29 7.23 -4.09 0.11
CA PHE A 29 6.28 -5.06 0.64
C PHE A 29 5.70 -6.00 -0.44
N SER A 30 6.19 -5.93 -1.68
CA SER A 30 5.57 -6.62 -2.83
C SER A 30 5.61 -8.15 -2.75
N GLN A 31 6.65 -8.71 -2.10
CA GLN A 31 6.85 -10.16 -1.92
C GLN A 31 6.44 -10.67 -0.55
N ILE A 32 5.84 -9.82 0.30
CA ILE A 32 5.36 -10.25 1.61
C ILE A 32 4.09 -11.06 1.43
N THR A 33 4.16 -12.35 1.73
CA THR A 33 3.03 -13.28 1.58
C THR A 33 2.21 -13.45 2.85
N ARG A 34 2.73 -13.00 4.00
CA ARG A 34 2.11 -13.12 5.32
C ARG A 34 1.81 -11.75 5.90
N GLU A 35 0.55 -11.48 6.23
CA GLU A 35 0.13 -10.19 6.78
C GLU A 35 0.90 -9.85 8.07
N GLU A 36 1.19 -10.84 8.90
CA GLU A 36 1.92 -10.68 10.17
C GLU A 36 3.35 -10.17 9.97
N VAL A 37 4.06 -10.69 8.95
CA VAL A 37 5.41 -10.23 8.58
C VAL A 37 5.34 -8.80 8.05
N GLY A 38 4.34 -8.50 7.23
CA GLY A 38 4.10 -7.15 6.72
C GLY A 38 3.83 -6.14 7.83
N LYS A 39 3.00 -6.50 8.81
CA LYS A 39 2.71 -5.68 10.00
C LYS A 39 3.96 -5.45 10.85
N ALA A 40 4.78 -6.48 11.07
CA ALA A 40 6.03 -6.35 11.82
C ALA A 40 7.03 -5.42 11.12
N LEU A 41 7.22 -5.57 9.80
CA LEU A 41 8.06 -4.67 9.01
C LEU A 41 7.53 -3.24 9.02
N HIS A 42 6.22 -3.05 8.85
CA HIS A 42 5.62 -1.72 8.93
C HIS A 42 5.82 -1.08 10.31
N ALA A 43 5.69 -1.85 11.41
CA ALA A 43 5.95 -1.36 12.75
C ALA A 43 7.41 -0.88 12.93
N VAL A 44 8.38 -1.61 12.39
CA VAL A 44 9.80 -1.20 12.36
C VAL A 44 9.98 0.14 11.62
N CYS A 45 9.28 0.33 10.50
CA CYS A 45 9.32 1.59 9.75
C CYS A 45 8.73 2.75 10.55
N VAL A 46 7.59 2.53 11.22
CA VAL A 46 6.94 3.55 12.08
C VAL A 46 7.81 3.94 13.27
N LYS A 47 8.64 3.02 13.78
CA LYS A 47 9.62 3.30 14.84
C LYS A 47 10.83 4.13 14.35
N GLY A 48 10.92 4.44 13.06
CA GLY A 48 11.96 5.29 12.49
C GLY A 48 13.29 4.55 12.26
N TRP A 49 13.31 3.22 12.32
CA TRP A 49 14.53 2.44 12.06
C TRP A 49 14.88 2.37 10.58
N THR A 50 13.91 2.65 9.70
CA THR A 50 14.11 2.71 8.26
C THR A 50 13.14 3.72 7.64
N GLN A 51 13.60 4.45 6.63
CA GLN A 51 12.78 5.41 5.90
C GLN A 51 12.12 4.72 4.71
N LEU A 52 10.80 4.89 4.59
CA LEU A 52 10.06 4.39 3.43
C LEU A 52 10.11 5.41 2.30
N SER A 53 10.58 5.00 1.12
CA SER A 53 10.37 5.78 -0.10
C SER A 53 8.94 5.63 -0.62
N ILE A 54 8.53 6.48 -1.56
CA ILE A 54 7.21 6.39 -2.22
C ILE A 54 6.95 5.02 -2.84
N PHE A 55 8.01 4.35 -3.34
CA PHE A 55 7.92 2.97 -3.82
C PHE A 55 7.56 1.99 -2.70
N HIS A 56 8.22 2.12 -1.53
CA HIS A 56 7.94 1.23 -0.41
C HIS A 56 6.53 1.47 0.16
N THR A 57 6.08 2.73 0.27
CA THR A 57 4.71 3.02 0.73
C THR A 57 3.66 2.54 -0.27
N ASN A 58 3.89 2.67 -1.58
CA ASN A 58 2.99 2.14 -2.61
C ASN A 58 2.89 0.61 -2.55
N THR A 59 4.00 -0.10 -2.34
CA THR A 59 3.97 -1.55 -2.17
C THR A 59 3.33 -1.97 -0.84
N LEU A 60 3.47 -1.17 0.22
CA LEU A 60 2.81 -1.35 1.52
C LEU A 60 1.28 -1.24 1.41
N ILE A 61 0.79 -0.21 0.70
CA ILE A 61 -0.63 -0.05 0.38
C ILE A 61 -1.14 -1.29 -0.34
N ASN A 62 -0.47 -1.72 -1.41
CA ASN A 62 -0.86 -2.90 -2.18
C ASN A 62 -0.89 -4.17 -1.31
N MET A 63 0.08 -4.34 -0.40
CA MET A 63 0.12 -5.46 0.53
C MET A 63 -1.11 -5.47 1.45
N TYR A 64 -1.45 -4.33 2.09
CA TYR A 64 -2.64 -4.26 2.93
C TYR A 64 -3.94 -4.47 2.14
N SER A 65 -4.04 -3.92 0.93
CA SER A 65 -5.19 -4.14 0.04
C SER A 65 -5.35 -5.61 -0.33
N LYS A 66 -4.26 -6.34 -0.60
CA LYS A 66 -4.29 -7.79 -0.90
C LYS A 66 -4.82 -8.62 0.28
N PHE A 67 -4.54 -8.23 1.51
CA PHE A 67 -5.09 -8.87 2.71
C PHE A 67 -6.48 -8.34 3.10
N GLY A 68 -7.12 -7.54 2.26
CA GLY A 68 -8.45 -6.98 2.53
C GLY A 68 -8.45 -5.88 3.62
N ASN A 69 -7.28 -5.45 4.09
CA ASN A 69 -7.17 -4.50 5.18
C ASN A 69 -7.15 -3.05 4.69
N MET A 70 -8.22 -2.66 4.00
CA MET A 70 -8.33 -1.34 3.37
C MET A 70 -8.22 -0.18 4.35
N ARG A 71 -8.57 -0.39 5.63
CA ARG A 71 -8.37 0.60 6.68
C ARG A 71 -6.89 0.94 6.88
N TYR A 72 -6.01 -0.06 6.98
CA TYR A 72 -4.57 0.21 7.11
C TYR A 72 -3.97 0.74 5.81
N ALA A 73 -4.43 0.25 4.65
CA ALA A 73 -4.02 0.80 3.35
C ALA A 73 -4.31 2.31 3.27
N LYS A 74 -5.53 2.73 3.65
CA LYS A 74 -5.92 4.15 3.68
C LYS A 74 -5.11 4.96 4.68
N GLN A 75 -4.84 4.43 5.87
CA GLN A 75 -3.99 5.13 6.85
C GLN A 75 -2.57 5.36 6.35
N VAL A 76 -1.98 4.39 5.63
CA VAL A 76 -0.67 4.55 5.00
C VAL A 76 -0.75 5.62 3.93
N PHE A 77 -1.73 5.55 3.04
CA PHE A 77 -1.95 6.53 1.98
C PHE A 77 -2.14 7.96 2.52
N ASP A 78 -2.90 8.14 3.60
CA ASP A 78 -3.18 9.45 4.19
C ASP A 78 -1.96 10.10 4.84
N ARG A 79 -1.02 9.28 5.30
CA ARG A 79 0.23 9.74 5.92
C ARG A 79 1.36 9.97 4.91
N MET A 80 1.15 9.69 3.62
CA MET A 80 2.15 9.97 2.60
C MET A 80 2.32 11.48 2.44
N PRO A 81 3.56 12.02 2.58
CA PRO A 81 3.82 13.44 2.35
C PRO A 81 3.62 13.80 0.88
N ASP A 82 4.10 12.93 -0.01
CA ASP A 82 3.98 13.06 -1.46
C ASP A 82 3.29 11.81 -2.03
N ARG A 83 2.40 12.02 -3.01
CA ARG A 83 1.67 10.97 -3.72
C ARG A 83 1.91 11.10 -5.20
N ASN A 84 2.16 9.98 -5.86
CA ASN A 84 2.26 9.92 -7.31
C ASN A 84 1.08 9.14 -7.88
N GLU A 85 0.99 9.09 -9.19
CA GLU A 85 -0.07 8.38 -9.91
C GLU A 85 -0.24 6.93 -9.42
N ALA A 86 0.87 6.22 -9.18
CA ALA A 86 0.83 4.85 -8.66
C ALA A 86 0.24 4.74 -7.25
N SER A 87 0.44 5.75 -6.39
CA SER A 87 -0.18 5.80 -5.05
C SER A 87 -1.71 5.82 -5.15
N TRP A 88 -2.24 6.70 -6.01
CA TRP A 88 -3.67 6.83 -6.26
C TRP A 88 -4.24 5.55 -6.88
N ASN A 89 -3.61 5.06 -7.94
CA ASN A 89 -4.07 3.87 -8.66
C ASN A 89 -4.11 2.64 -7.75
N ASN A 90 -3.11 2.46 -6.88
CA ASN A 90 -3.09 1.35 -5.91
C ASN A 90 -4.26 1.42 -4.92
N MET A 91 -4.58 2.60 -4.40
CA MET A 91 -5.69 2.76 -3.47
C MET A 91 -7.05 2.60 -4.16
N ILE A 92 -7.25 3.19 -5.34
CA ILE A 92 -8.48 3.06 -6.13
C ILE A 92 -8.70 1.58 -6.48
N SER A 93 -7.67 0.89 -6.99
CA SER A 93 -7.74 -0.55 -7.28
C SER A 93 -8.05 -1.37 -6.03
N GLY A 94 -7.45 -1.01 -4.89
CA GLY A 94 -7.74 -1.63 -3.59
C GLY A 94 -9.21 -1.51 -3.19
N TYR A 95 -9.78 -0.31 -3.29
CA TYR A 95 -11.20 -0.07 -3.00
C TYR A 95 -12.13 -0.84 -3.95
N VAL A 96 -11.84 -0.84 -5.26
CA VAL A 96 -12.64 -1.59 -6.24
C VAL A 96 -12.63 -3.08 -5.93
N LYS A 97 -11.47 -3.66 -5.64
CA LYS A 97 -11.34 -5.09 -5.28
C LYS A 97 -12.04 -5.43 -3.97
N ALA A 98 -12.14 -4.47 -3.04
CA ALA A 98 -12.86 -4.63 -1.79
C ALA A 98 -14.38 -4.35 -1.90
N GLY A 99 -14.89 -4.01 -3.09
CA GLY A 99 -16.31 -3.64 -3.29
C GLY A 99 -16.69 -2.24 -2.78
N LEU A 100 -15.70 -1.43 -2.39
CA LEU A 100 -15.85 -0.07 -1.84
C LEU A 100 -15.91 0.97 -2.98
N HIS A 101 -16.90 0.82 -3.86
CA HIS A 101 -16.98 1.56 -5.12
C HIS A 101 -17.20 3.07 -4.93
N VAL A 102 -17.90 3.48 -3.87
CA VAL A 102 -18.16 4.90 -3.58
C VAL A 102 -16.86 5.58 -3.14
N GLU A 103 -16.08 4.92 -2.29
CA GLU A 103 -14.77 5.37 -1.85
C GLU A 103 -13.78 5.43 -3.01
N ALA A 104 -13.81 4.43 -3.90
CA ALA A 104 -13.01 4.42 -5.13
C ALA A 104 -13.34 5.64 -6.01
N ALA A 105 -14.62 5.91 -6.28
CA ALA A 105 -15.05 7.04 -7.09
C ALA A 105 -14.70 8.39 -6.45
N ARG A 106 -14.88 8.52 -5.13
CA ARG A 106 -14.49 9.74 -4.41
C ARG A 106 -12.99 10.00 -4.49
N LEU A 107 -12.19 8.96 -4.29
CA LEU A 107 -10.72 9.09 -4.33
C LEU A 107 -10.22 9.40 -5.75
N PHE A 108 -10.89 8.87 -6.77
CA PHE A 108 -10.64 9.22 -8.16
C PHE A 108 -10.92 10.70 -8.45
N LEU A 109 -12.05 11.23 -7.98
CA LEU A 109 -12.38 12.65 -8.17
C LEU A 109 -11.36 13.57 -7.47
N GLU A 110 -10.88 13.16 -6.30
CA GLU A 110 -9.81 13.85 -5.58
C GLU A 110 -8.49 13.84 -6.37
N MET A 111 -8.10 12.68 -6.93
CA MET A 111 -6.93 12.55 -7.81
C MET A 111 -7.02 13.52 -9.01
N TRP A 112 -8.16 13.56 -9.70
CA TRP A 112 -8.39 14.44 -10.84
C TRP A 112 -8.35 15.92 -10.45
N GLY A 113 -8.96 16.29 -9.31
CA GLY A 113 -8.91 17.64 -8.78
C GLY A 113 -7.50 18.14 -8.44
N GLN A 114 -6.55 17.24 -8.22
CA GLN A 114 -5.13 17.55 -8.02
C GLN A 114 -4.32 17.63 -9.33
N GLY A 115 -4.97 17.53 -10.50
CA GLY A 115 -4.33 17.69 -11.80
C GLY A 115 -3.64 16.43 -12.33
N PHE A 116 -3.88 15.26 -11.73
CA PHE A 116 -3.40 14.00 -12.29
C PHE A 116 -4.27 13.59 -13.49
N GLU A 117 -3.63 13.25 -14.60
CA GLU A 117 -4.34 12.81 -15.81
C GLU A 117 -5.06 11.47 -15.61
N LEU A 118 -6.18 11.32 -16.31
CA LEU A 118 -6.85 10.03 -16.45
C LEU A 118 -6.07 9.17 -17.41
N ASN A 119 -5.29 8.24 -16.87
CA ASN A 119 -4.72 7.18 -17.67
C ASN A 119 -5.81 6.20 -18.14
N GLY A 120 -5.50 5.37 -19.12
CA GLY A 120 -6.42 4.34 -19.65
C GLY A 120 -6.87 3.27 -18.65
N TYR A 121 -6.31 3.23 -17.44
CA TYR A 121 -6.68 2.30 -16.36
C TYR A 121 -7.76 2.88 -15.42
N ASN A 122 -7.80 4.20 -15.29
CA ASN A 122 -8.65 4.92 -14.35
C ASN A 122 -10.11 5.02 -14.86
N ILE A 123 -10.30 5.20 -16.16
CA ILE A 123 -11.63 5.32 -16.79
C ILE A 123 -12.45 4.02 -16.68
N PRO A 124 -11.95 2.82 -17.01
CA PRO A 124 -12.71 1.57 -16.86
C PRO A 124 -13.01 1.22 -15.39
N SER A 125 -12.08 1.54 -14.49
CA SER A 125 -12.24 1.32 -13.04
C SER A 125 -13.33 2.23 -12.46
N LEU A 126 -13.37 3.51 -12.87
CA LEU A 126 -14.45 4.43 -12.55
C LEU A 126 -15.78 3.95 -13.14
N LEU A 127 -15.80 3.60 -14.43
CA LEU A 127 -17.01 3.12 -15.09
C LEU A 127 -17.55 1.85 -14.45
N THR A 128 -16.70 0.94 -13.97
CA THR A 128 -17.11 -0.27 -13.26
C THR A 128 -17.68 0.05 -11.87
N ALA A 129 -17.04 0.98 -11.15
CA ALA A 129 -17.53 1.48 -9.85
C ALA A 129 -18.90 2.19 -9.98
N LEU A 130 -19.09 2.93 -11.08
CA LEU A 130 -20.34 3.63 -11.40
C LEU A 130 -21.41 2.70 -12.00
N ALA A 131 -21.05 1.72 -12.81
CA ALA A 131 -21.98 0.78 -13.45
C ALA A 131 -22.53 -0.25 -12.45
N GLY A 132 -21.78 -0.58 -11.40
CA GLY A 132 -22.24 -1.44 -10.30
C GLY A 132 -23.42 -0.87 -9.49
N ARG A 133 -23.79 0.40 -9.70
CA ARG A 133 -25.04 0.99 -9.21
C ARG A 133 -25.64 1.87 -10.29
N GLY A 134 -26.68 1.37 -10.97
CA GLY A 134 -27.41 2.14 -11.97
C GLY A 134 -27.65 3.60 -11.55
N ALA A 135 -27.20 4.52 -12.43
CA ALA A 135 -27.82 5.80 -12.72
C ALA A 135 -28.00 6.87 -11.61
N CYS A 136 -27.02 7.10 -10.72
CA CYS A 136 -27.10 8.25 -9.78
C CYS A 136 -26.03 9.35 -9.93
N PHE A 137 -24.95 9.17 -10.69
CA PHE A 137 -23.86 10.18 -10.77
C PHE A 137 -23.79 10.99 -12.07
N LEU A 138 -24.64 10.70 -13.07
CA LEU A 138 -24.62 11.43 -14.35
C LEU A 138 -25.40 12.76 -14.33
N LYS A 139 -25.97 13.17 -13.18
CA LYS A 139 -26.67 14.46 -13.09
C LYS A 139 -25.74 15.65 -12.87
N ASP A 140 -24.55 15.43 -12.30
CA ASP A 140 -23.58 16.51 -12.06
C ASP A 140 -22.61 16.74 -13.23
N PHE A 141 -22.55 15.80 -14.19
CA PHE A 141 -21.70 15.93 -15.39
C PHE A 141 -22.27 16.87 -16.47
N LYS A 142 -23.51 17.37 -16.29
CA LYS A 142 -24.17 18.24 -17.29
C LYS A 142 -23.88 19.74 -17.15
N PHE A 143 -23.02 20.17 -16.22
CA PHE A 143 -22.74 21.60 -15.99
C PHE A 143 -21.35 22.09 -16.38
N ILE A 144 -20.51 21.27 -17.02
CA ILE A 144 -19.20 21.72 -17.52
C ILE A 144 -18.94 21.12 -18.92
N VAL A 145 -19.78 21.50 -19.88
CA VAL A 145 -19.43 21.60 -21.31
C VAL A 145 -19.97 22.92 -21.82
#